data_AF-A0AAP6RH70-F1
#
_entry.id   AF-A0AAP6RH70-F1
#
_cell.length_a   1.000
_cell.length_b   1.000
_cell.length_c   1.000
_cell.angle_alpha   90.00
_cell.angle_beta   90.00
_cell.angle_gamma   90.00
#
_symmetry.space_group_name_H-M   'P 1'
#
loop_
_entity.id
_entity.type
_entity.pdbx_description
1 polymer ?
#
loop_
_entity_poly.entity_id
_entity_poly.type
_entity_poly.pdbx_seq_one_letter_code
_entity_poly.pdbx_strand_id
1 'polypeptide(L)'
;MFTKQTFDNNIYMKIFRWLYILFIGNLGLLLVNIPFFIAVISLDIDPRNLPLFVVTLLPMGAGMIALLGLIDTFKEEKELDPFKTFFQKFRQFGLRGFLISLLGLGSGIISVTDIFFFAKTTIGKWFIPLMVLLLIFGLAIMLNAWYFQVRNPQASFKDVFRISVYYGLRKWYVSCLNVFLLFSMFAMMFLKPQFGFVVTPVLFLGIIYLNTGKLHEKQKKNK
;
A
#
# COMPACT_ATOMS: atom_id res chain seq x y z
N MET A 1 4.70 17.48 40.41
CA MET A 1 3.71 18.40 39.81
C MET A 1 2.96 17.61 38.75
N PHE A 2 1.78 17.07 39.07
CA PHE A 2 0.99 16.28 38.11
C PHE A 2 0.29 17.24 37.15
N THR A 3 0.69 17.24 35.88
CA THR A 3 0.07 18.04 34.84
C THR A 3 -1.42 17.71 34.78
N LYS A 4 -2.29 18.71 34.93
CA LYS A 4 -3.75 18.56 34.82
C LYS A 4 -4.04 17.89 33.47
N GLN A 5 -4.73 16.74 33.46
CA GLN A 5 -5.13 16.10 32.22
C GLN A 5 -6.16 16.99 31.51
N THR A 6 -5.69 17.79 30.55
CA THR A 6 -6.54 18.40 29.54
C THR A 6 -6.90 17.36 28.49
N PHE A 7 -7.97 17.59 27.73
CA PHE A 7 -8.45 16.70 26.66
C PHE A 7 -7.31 16.24 25.72
N ASP A 8 -6.37 17.15 25.43
CA ASP A 8 -5.25 16.92 24.51
C ASP A 8 -4.09 16.09 25.10
N ASN A 9 -3.95 16.07 26.44
CA ASN A 9 -2.89 15.35 27.13
C ASN A 9 -3.32 13.98 27.69
N ASN A 10 -4.60 13.64 27.54
CA ASN A 10 -5.13 12.37 28.02
C ASN A 10 -4.75 11.22 27.08
N ILE A 11 -4.11 10.17 27.63
CA ILE A 11 -3.70 8.98 26.88
C ILE A 11 -4.88 8.23 26.26
N TYR A 12 -6.04 8.22 26.92
CA TYR A 12 -7.27 7.61 26.41
C TYR A 12 -7.73 8.29 25.12
N MET A 13 -7.68 9.63 25.08
CA MET A 13 -8.09 10.40 23.91
C MET A 13 -7.15 10.18 22.72
N LYS A 14 -5.85 10.04 22.99
CA LYS A 14 -4.88 9.63 21.97
C LYS A 14 -5.23 8.24 21.43
N ILE A 15 -5.43 7.24 22.30
CA ILE A 15 -5.79 5.88 21.86
C ILE A 15 -7.08 5.88 21.02
N PHE A 16 -8.14 6.53 21.50
CA PHE A 16 -9.41 6.64 20.77
C PHE A 16 -9.24 7.31 19.41
N ARG A 17 -8.41 8.35 19.31
CA ARG A 17 -8.12 9.00 18.03
C ARG A 17 -7.39 8.08 17.06
N TRP A 18 -6.41 7.34 17.54
CA TRP A 18 -5.69 6.34 16.72
C TRP A 18 -6.64 5.26 16.22
N LEU A 19 -7.51 4.74 17.10
CA LEU A 19 -8.55 3.79 16.72
C LEU A 19 -9.51 4.41 15.69
N TYR A 20 -9.96 5.65 15.89
CA TYR A 20 -10.85 6.34 14.98
C TYR A 20 -10.25 6.47 13.57
N ILE A 21 -8.97 6.87 13.47
CA ILE A 21 -8.27 6.96 12.18
C ILE A 21 -8.09 5.58 11.55
N LEU A 22 -7.77 4.56 12.36
CA LEU A 22 -7.63 3.19 11.90
C LEU A 22 -8.95 2.67 11.31
N PHE A 23 -10.05 2.79 12.03
CA PHE A 23 -11.36 2.32 11.56
C PHE A 23 -11.85 3.10 10.35
N ILE A 24 -11.80 4.43 10.38
CA ILE A 24 -12.30 5.26 9.29
C ILE A 24 -11.43 5.16 8.04
N GLY A 25 -10.11 5.06 8.19
CA GLY A 25 -9.20 4.84 7.07
C GLY A 25 -9.49 3.52 6.34
N ASN A 26 -9.69 2.44 7.10
CA ASN A 26 -10.06 1.13 6.54
C ASN A 26 -11.49 1.14 5.96
N LEU A 27 -12.43 1.86 6.59
CA LEU A 27 -13.79 2.07 6.04
C LEU A 27 -13.73 2.79 4.68
N GLY A 28 -12.94 3.86 4.56
CA GLY A 28 -12.74 4.57 3.30
C GLY A 28 -12.19 3.66 2.20
N LEU A 29 -11.21 2.82 2.53
CA LEU A 29 -10.67 1.81 1.61
C LEU A 29 -11.74 0.81 1.18
N LEU A 30 -12.57 0.34 2.11
CA LEU A 30 -13.68 -0.57 1.83
C LEU A 30 -14.69 0.08 0.87
N LEU A 31 -15.10 1.32 1.14
CA LEU A 31 -16.08 2.05 0.32
C LEU A 31 -15.63 2.21 -1.14
N VAL A 32 -14.36 2.52 -1.35
CA VAL A 32 -13.79 2.66 -2.71
C VAL A 32 -13.68 1.31 -3.44
N ASN A 33 -13.56 0.21 -2.69
CA ASN A 33 -13.34 -1.14 -3.22
C ASN A 33 -14.55 -2.06 -3.08
N ILE A 34 -15.75 -1.51 -2.87
CA ILE A 34 -17.00 -2.30 -2.76
C ILE A 34 -17.13 -3.34 -3.89
N PRO A 35 -16.87 -3.03 -5.17
CA PRO A 35 -16.97 -4.03 -6.24
C PRO A 35 -16.08 -5.26 -6.00
N PHE A 36 -14.86 -5.08 -5.49
CA PHE A 36 -13.96 -6.18 -5.17
C PHE A 36 -14.49 -7.01 -4.02
N PHE A 37 -14.97 -6.37 -2.95
CA PHE A 37 -15.54 -7.07 -1.81
C PHE A 37 -16.79 -7.89 -2.18
N ILE A 38 -17.66 -7.34 -3.02
CA ILE A 38 -18.81 -8.08 -3.56
C ILE A 38 -18.32 -9.29 -4.36
N ALA A 39 -17.34 -9.12 -5.27
CA ALA A 39 -16.79 -10.23 -6.04
C ALA A 39 -16.21 -11.34 -5.13
N VAL A 40 -15.47 -10.99 -4.08
CA VAL A 40 -14.89 -11.96 -3.13
C VAL A 40 -15.94 -12.72 -2.34
N ILE A 41 -17.05 -12.09 -1.97
CA ILE A 41 -18.11 -12.74 -1.19
C ILE A 41 -19.07 -13.54 -2.09
N SER A 42 -19.26 -13.11 -3.34
CA SER A 42 -20.26 -13.66 -4.25
C SER A 42 -19.74 -14.68 -5.25
N LEU A 43 -18.43 -14.77 -5.47
CA LEU A 43 -17.83 -15.63 -6.49
C LEU A 43 -16.91 -16.68 -5.89
N ASP A 44 -16.97 -17.88 -6.46
CA ASP A 44 -15.99 -18.93 -6.19
C ASP A 44 -14.63 -18.61 -6.84
N ILE A 45 -13.57 -19.13 -6.22
CA ILE A 45 -12.19 -19.06 -6.72
C ILE A 45 -12.05 -20.05 -7.89
N ASP A 46 -12.53 -19.64 -9.07
CA ASP A 46 -12.45 -20.39 -10.33
C ASP A 46 -11.68 -19.57 -11.40
N PRO A 47 -10.87 -20.20 -12.26
CA PRO A 47 -10.19 -19.54 -13.38
C PRO A 47 -11.09 -18.64 -14.25
N ARG A 48 -12.38 -19.00 -14.41
CA ARG A 48 -13.38 -18.23 -15.17
C ARG A 48 -13.71 -16.88 -14.53
N ASN A 49 -13.59 -16.79 -13.20
CA ASN A 49 -13.89 -15.58 -12.43
C ASN A 49 -12.66 -14.67 -12.26
N LEU A 50 -11.45 -15.15 -12.56
CA LEU A 50 -10.20 -14.37 -12.42
C LEU A 50 -10.23 -13.01 -13.13
N PRO A 51 -10.73 -12.88 -14.37
CA PRO A 51 -10.83 -11.57 -15.02
C PRO A 51 -11.69 -10.58 -14.22
N LEU A 52 -12.78 -11.06 -13.62
CA LEU A 52 -13.68 -10.23 -12.82
C LEU A 52 -13.02 -9.79 -11.50
N PHE A 53 -12.24 -10.67 -10.86
CA PHE A 53 -11.42 -10.30 -9.71
C PHE A 53 -10.37 -9.22 -10.07
N VAL A 54 -9.71 -9.34 -11.22
CA VAL A 54 -8.73 -8.34 -11.67
C VAL A 54 -9.38 -6.98 -11.92
N VAL A 55 -10.51 -6.95 -12.63
CA VAL A 55 -11.24 -5.70 -12.94
C VAL A 55 -11.73 -5.01 -11.67
N THR A 56 -12.32 -5.78 -10.75
CA THR A 56 -12.85 -5.23 -9.51
C THR A 56 -11.76 -4.80 -8.54
N LEU A 57 -10.55 -5.36 -8.62
CA LEU A 57 -9.37 -4.96 -7.84
C LEU A 57 -8.74 -3.65 -8.31
N LEU A 58 -9.03 -3.18 -9.53
CA LEU A 58 -8.40 -1.97 -10.09
C LEU A 58 -8.49 -0.70 -9.20
N PRO A 59 -9.62 -0.40 -8.51
CA PRO A 59 -9.71 0.74 -7.61
C PRO A 59 -8.82 0.66 -6.37
N MET A 60 -8.26 -0.52 -6.06
CA MET A 60 -7.47 -0.75 -4.85
C MET A 60 -6.26 0.16 -4.82
N GLY A 61 -5.60 0.36 -5.95
CA GLY A 61 -4.49 1.28 -6.09
C GLY A 61 -4.82 2.74 -5.71
N ALA A 62 -5.99 3.21 -6.14
CA ALA A 62 -6.48 4.55 -5.82
C ALA A 62 -6.83 4.69 -4.34
N GLY A 63 -7.43 3.65 -3.75
CA GLY A 63 -7.74 3.62 -2.31
C GLY A 63 -6.49 3.56 -1.43
N MET A 64 -5.49 2.76 -1.81
CA MET A 64 -4.25 2.59 -1.05
C MET A 64 -3.39 3.86 -1.02
N ILE A 65 -3.26 4.58 -2.14
CA ILE A 65 -2.55 5.87 -2.13
C ILE A 65 -3.30 6.93 -1.32
N ALA A 66 -4.64 6.93 -1.32
CA ALA A 66 -5.45 7.84 -0.52
C ALA A 66 -5.24 7.57 0.97
N LEU A 67 -5.17 6.29 1.35
CA LEU A 67 -4.89 5.85 2.71
C LEU A 67 -3.48 6.27 3.15
N LEU A 68 -2.49 6.15 2.26
CA LEU A 68 -1.13 6.64 2.50
C LEU A 68 -1.09 8.17 2.65
N GLY A 69 -1.91 8.90 1.88
CA GLY A 69 -2.11 10.34 2.03
C GLY A 69 -2.76 10.75 3.35
N LEU A 70 -3.73 9.96 3.85
CA LEU A 70 -4.33 10.15 5.17
C LEU A 70 -3.27 9.97 6.28
N ILE A 71 -2.44 8.93 6.18
CA ILE A 71 -1.35 8.65 7.13
C ILE A 71 -0.33 9.80 7.13
N ASP A 72 0.04 10.32 5.96
CA ASP A 72 0.95 11.45 5.81
C ASP A 72 0.41 12.72 6.50
N THR A 73 -0.86 13.07 6.25
CA THR A 73 -1.50 14.22 6.91
C THR A 73 -1.65 14.02 8.41
N PHE A 74 -1.99 12.81 8.87
CA PHE A 74 -2.06 12.52 10.30
C PHE A 74 -0.72 12.70 11.00
N LYS A 75 0.38 12.31 10.35
CA LYS A 75 1.73 12.49 10.90
C LYS A 75 2.11 13.96 11.05
N GLU A 76 1.71 14.81 10.10
CA GLU A 76 2.06 16.24 10.10
C GLU A 76 1.15 17.06 11.03
N GLU A 77 -0.16 16.94 10.88
CA GLU A 77 -1.14 17.80 11.54
C GLU A 77 -1.59 17.26 12.91
N LYS A 78 -1.51 15.94 13.13
CA LYS A 78 -1.96 15.20 14.34
C LYS A 78 -3.47 15.31 14.66
N GLU A 79 -4.15 16.34 14.18
CA GLU A 79 -5.58 16.58 14.31
C GLU A 79 -6.19 16.76 12.93
N LEU A 80 -7.13 15.87 12.59
CA LEU A 80 -7.85 15.90 11.32
C LEU A 80 -9.15 15.10 11.41
N ASP A 81 -10.04 15.33 10.46
CA ASP A 81 -11.20 14.47 10.21
C ASP A 81 -10.79 13.36 9.21
N PRO A 82 -10.64 12.10 9.65
CA PRO A 82 -10.10 11.04 8.81
C PRO A 82 -11.01 10.70 7.62
N PHE A 83 -12.32 10.86 7.75
CA PHE A 83 -13.26 10.56 6.68
C PHE A 83 -13.11 11.61 5.58
N LYS A 84 -13.20 12.89 5.96
CA LYS A 84 -13.04 14.00 5.02
C LYS A 84 -11.66 14.00 4.38
N THR A 85 -10.61 13.79 5.16
CA THR A 85 -9.22 13.75 4.66
C THR A 85 -9.02 12.57 3.71
N PHE A 86 -9.55 11.38 3.99
CA PHE A 86 -9.44 10.24 3.07
C PHE A 86 -10.00 10.58 1.69
N PHE A 87 -11.23 11.09 1.60
CA PHE A 87 -11.86 11.41 0.31
C PHE A 87 -11.20 12.61 -0.39
N GLN A 88 -10.69 13.59 0.36
CA GLN A 88 -9.85 14.65 -0.22
C GLN A 88 -8.59 14.09 -0.86
N LYS A 89 -7.87 13.18 -0.17
CA LYS A 89 -6.66 12.53 -0.68
C LYS A 89 -6.99 11.58 -1.84
N PHE A 90 -8.14 10.91 -1.80
CA PHE A 90 -8.63 10.10 -2.91
C PHE A 90 -8.89 10.95 -4.16
N ARG A 91 -9.54 12.11 -4.03
CA ARG A 91 -9.73 13.04 -5.15
C ARG A 91 -8.39 13.61 -5.66
N GLN A 92 -7.44 13.86 -4.76
CA GLN A 92 -6.14 14.42 -5.10
C GLN A 92 -5.23 13.41 -5.82
N PHE A 93 -5.19 12.16 -5.34
CA PHE A 93 -4.19 11.17 -5.76
C PHE A 93 -4.78 9.95 -6.46
N GLY A 94 -6.10 9.74 -6.43
CA GLY A 94 -6.74 8.49 -6.85
C GLY A 94 -6.36 8.06 -8.27
N LEU A 95 -6.42 8.97 -9.25
CA LEU A 95 -6.03 8.68 -10.63
C LEU A 95 -4.55 8.31 -10.74
N ARG A 96 -3.66 9.03 -10.04
CA ARG A 96 -2.22 8.72 -10.05
C ARG A 96 -1.93 7.40 -9.35
N GLY A 97 -2.59 7.15 -8.21
CA GLY A 97 -2.52 5.88 -7.50
C GLY A 97 -2.94 4.73 -8.38
N PHE A 98 -4.08 4.84 -9.05
CA PHE A 98 -4.56 3.87 -10.04
C PHE A 98 -3.49 3.59 -11.11
N LEU A 99 -2.96 4.62 -11.78
CA LEU A 99 -1.96 4.47 -12.84
C LEU A 99 -0.65 3.85 -12.33
N ILE A 100 -0.15 4.27 -11.15
CA ILE A 100 1.03 3.67 -10.52
C ILE A 100 0.77 2.19 -10.22
N SER A 101 -0.44 1.85 -9.79
CA SER A 101 -0.80 0.49 -9.36
C SER A 101 -0.97 -0.45 -10.54
N LEU A 102 -1.31 0.05 -11.73
CA LEU A 102 -1.30 -0.75 -12.95
C LEU A 102 0.09 -1.33 -13.24
N LEU A 103 1.17 -0.62 -12.88
CA LEU A 103 2.54 -1.14 -13.03
C LEU A 103 2.80 -2.30 -12.06
N GLY A 104 2.41 -2.17 -10.80
CA GLY A 104 2.55 -3.23 -9.79
C GLY A 104 1.67 -4.44 -10.10
N LEU A 105 0.41 -4.22 -10.49
CA LEU A 105 -0.52 -5.27 -10.87
C LEU A 105 -0.09 -5.96 -12.18
N GLY A 106 0.32 -5.19 -13.19
CA GLY A 106 0.81 -5.73 -14.46
C GLY A 106 2.07 -6.57 -14.31
N SER A 107 3.07 -6.06 -13.57
CA SER A 107 4.26 -6.86 -13.24
C SER A 107 3.92 -8.11 -12.44
N GLY A 108 2.91 -8.03 -11.56
CA GLY A 108 2.39 -9.17 -10.82
C GLY A 108 1.77 -10.25 -11.72
N ILE A 109 0.85 -9.86 -12.62
CA ILE A 109 0.21 -10.78 -13.55
C ILE A 109 1.24 -11.46 -14.45
N ILE A 110 2.17 -10.69 -15.03
CA ILE A 110 3.23 -11.22 -15.89
C ILE A 110 4.08 -12.24 -15.12
N SER A 111 4.60 -11.85 -13.96
CA SER A 111 5.47 -12.71 -13.15
C SER A 111 4.78 -14.01 -12.75
N VAL A 112 3.53 -13.93 -12.29
CA VAL A 112 2.78 -15.12 -11.84
C VAL A 112 2.47 -16.04 -13.03
N THR A 113 2.04 -15.47 -14.15
CA THR A 113 1.74 -16.25 -15.37
C THR A 113 2.99 -16.97 -15.88
N ASP A 114 4.12 -16.25 -15.93
CA ASP A 114 5.40 -16.80 -16.37
C ASP A 114 5.92 -17.87 -15.42
N ILE A 115 5.75 -17.72 -14.10
CA ILE A 115 6.06 -18.76 -13.11
C ILE A 115 5.27 -20.04 -13.42
N PHE A 116 3.95 -19.93 -13.64
CA PHE A 116 3.12 -21.08 -13.97
C PHE A 116 3.50 -21.73 -15.31
N PHE A 117 3.90 -20.94 -16.30
CA PHE A 117 4.40 -21.45 -17.57
C PHE A 117 5.73 -22.19 -17.40
N PHE A 118 6.71 -21.56 -16.77
CA PHE A 118 8.04 -22.12 -16.57
C PHE A 118 8.06 -23.34 -15.66
N ALA A 119 7.15 -23.43 -14.69
CA ALA A 119 7.01 -24.60 -13.82
C ALA A 119 6.69 -25.90 -14.57
N LYS A 120 6.10 -25.82 -15.77
CA LYS A 120 5.73 -26.98 -16.60
C LYS A 120 6.92 -27.63 -17.33
N THR A 121 8.10 -26.98 -17.36
CA THR A 121 9.27 -27.49 -18.09
C THR A 121 10.48 -27.61 -17.17
N THR A 122 11.34 -28.61 -17.40
CA THR A 122 12.52 -28.87 -16.55
C THR A 122 13.51 -27.70 -16.58
N ILE A 123 13.76 -27.12 -17.75
CA ILE A 123 14.67 -25.98 -17.93
C ILE A 123 14.01 -24.69 -17.42
N GLY A 124 12.70 -24.50 -17.63
CA GLY A 124 11.97 -23.31 -17.22
C GLY A 124 12.06 -23.03 -15.72
N LYS A 125 12.09 -24.08 -14.88
CA LYS A 125 12.20 -23.93 -13.41
C LYS A 125 13.38 -23.07 -12.96
N TRP A 126 14.47 -23.02 -13.71
CA TRP A 126 15.63 -22.17 -13.43
C TRP A 126 15.35 -20.67 -13.56
N PHE A 127 14.32 -20.28 -14.31
CA PHE A 127 13.89 -18.88 -14.49
C PHE A 127 12.88 -18.42 -13.42
N ILE A 128 12.31 -19.33 -12.61
CA ILE A 128 11.34 -18.97 -11.56
C ILE A 128 11.91 -17.93 -10.57
N PRO A 129 13.15 -18.06 -10.05
CA PRO A 129 13.72 -17.05 -9.16
C PRO A 129 13.78 -15.65 -9.79
N LEU A 130 14.06 -15.56 -11.09
CA LEU A 130 14.08 -14.29 -11.82
C LEU A 130 12.69 -13.66 -11.87
N MET A 131 11.64 -14.45 -12.11
CA MET A 131 10.26 -13.96 -12.11
C MET A 131 9.81 -13.50 -10.72
N VAL A 132 10.22 -14.19 -9.67
CA VAL A 132 9.97 -13.76 -8.28
C VAL A 132 10.66 -12.43 -7.99
N LEU A 133 11.90 -12.23 -8.46
CA LEU A 133 12.59 -10.94 -8.34
C LEU A 133 11.86 -9.83 -9.11
N LEU A 134 11.34 -10.11 -10.30
CA LEU A 134 10.58 -9.14 -11.10
C LEU A 134 9.28 -8.72 -10.38
N LEU A 135 8.57 -9.68 -9.78
CA LEU A 135 7.39 -9.42 -8.93
C LEU A 135 7.75 -8.50 -7.76
N ILE A 136 8.78 -8.86 -6.99
CA ILE A 136 9.23 -8.08 -5.84
C ILE A 136 9.63 -6.67 -6.28
N PHE A 137 10.36 -6.54 -7.38
CA PHE A 137 10.84 -5.26 -7.88
C PHE A 137 9.69 -4.36 -8.39
N GLY A 138 8.71 -4.93 -9.10
CA GLY A 138 7.53 -4.20 -9.56
C GLY A 138 6.69 -3.67 -8.41
N LEU A 139 6.44 -4.49 -7.39
CA LEU A 139 5.74 -4.08 -6.17
C LEU A 139 6.53 -3.05 -5.36
N ALA A 140 7.85 -3.20 -5.27
CA ALA A 140 8.74 -2.23 -4.63
C ALA A 140 8.66 -0.85 -5.28
N ILE A 141 8.72 -0.78 -6.61
CA ILE A 141 8.60 0.47 -7.36
C ILE A 141 7.22 1.11 -7.12
N MET A 142 6.15 0.31 -7.16
CA MET A 142 4.79 0.78 -6.90
C MET A 142 4.67 1.43 -5.51
N LEU A 143 5.14 0.75 -4.46
CA LEU A 143 5.08 1.26 -3.08
C LEU A 143 5.92 2.53 -2.89
N ASN A 144 7.14 2.55 -3.44
CA ASN A 144 7.99 3.74 -3.42
C ASN A 144 7.32 4.91 -4.17
N ALA A 145 6.69 4.65 -5.32
CA ALA A 145 6.03 5.65 -6.13
C ALA A 145 4.82 6.25 -5.43
N TRP A 146 3.98 5.45 -4.76
CA TRP A 146 2.90 5.97 -3.92
C TRP A 146 3.45 6.93 -2.85
N TYR A 147 4.48 6.52 -2.12
CA TYR A 147 5.09 7.35 -1.09
C TYR A 147 5.64 8.67 -1.63
N PHE A 148 6.44 8.62 -2.71
CA PHE A 148 7.02 9.83 -3.29
C PHE A 148 5.97 10.76 -3.90
N GLN A 149 4.90 10.19 -4.48
CA GLN A 149 3.80 10.97 -5.03
C GLN A 149 3.01 11.71 -3.95
N VAL A 150 2.78 11.07 -2.79
CA VAL A 150 2.11 11.70 -1.64
C VAL A 150 3.00 12.80 -1.04
N ARG A 151 4.29 12.53 -0.85
CA ARG A 151 5.26 13.51 -0.33
C ARG A 151 5.53 14.69 -1.27
N ASN A 152 5.33 14.50 -2.57
CA ASN A 152 5.56 15.52 -3.59
C ASN A 152 4.34 15.63 -4.52
N PRO A 153 3.25 16.29 -4.08
CA PRO A 153 1.99 16.29 -4.83
C PRO A 153 2.08 16.93 -6.22
N GLN A 154 3.04 17.81 -6.45
CA GLN A 154 3.25 18.48 -7.74
C GLN A 154 4.25 17.77 -8.65
N ALA A 155 4.91 16.70 -8.17
CA ALA A 155 5.89 15.98 -8.97
C ALA A 155 5.23 15.27 -10.16
N SER A 156 5.92 15.27 -11.30
CA SER A 156 5.49 14.55 -12.50
C SER A 156 5.59 13.04 -12.29
N PHE A 157 4.73 12.27 -12.96
CA PHE A 157 4.76 10.80 -12.90
C PHE A 157 6.14 10.24 -13.31
N LYS A 158 6.78 10.87 -14.30
CA LYS A 158 8.10 10.47 -14.81
C LYS A 158 9.20 10.61 -13.75
N ASP A 159 9.17 11.70 -13.00
CA ASP A 159 10.16 11.96 -11.94
C ASP A 159 9.92 11.03 -10.75
N VAL A 160 8.66 10.85 -10.35
CA VAL A 160 8.28 9.90 -9.31
C VAL A 160 8.74 8.49 -9.67
N PHE A 161 8.51 8.04 -10.91
CA PHE A 161 8.91 6.71 -11.36
C PHE A 161 10.44 6.53 -11.35
N ARG A 162 11.20 7.50 -11.92
CA ARG A 162 12.67 7.46 -11.93
C ARG A 162 13.26 7.37 -10.51
N ILE A 163 12.75 8.18 -9.59
CA ILE A 163 13.21 8.19 -8.20
C ILE A 163 12.82 6.86 -7.50
N SER A 164 11.65 6.31 -7.80
CA SER A 164 11.19 5.03 -7.25
C SER A 164 12.08 3.86 -7.67
N VAL A 165 12.48 3.81 -8.94
CA VAL A 165 13.43 2.82 -9.46
C VAL A 165 14.80 3.00 -8.82
N TYR A 166 15.29 4.24 -8.76
CA TYR A 166 16.59 4.55 -8.17
C TYR A 166 16.69 4.09 -6.71
N TYR A 167 15.71 4.43 -5.88
CA TYR A 167 15.71 4.01 -4.47
C TYR A 167 15.36 2.53 -4.28
N GLY A 168 14.56 1.94 -5.17
CA GLY A 168 14.29 0.50 -5.17
C GLY A 168 15.56 -0.32 -5.34
N LEU A 169 16.52 0.15 -6.15
CA LEU A 169 17.83 -0.49 -6.31
C LEU A 169 18.83 -0.08 -5.23
N ARG A 170 18.96 1.23 -4.97
CA ARG A 170 19.98 1.77 -4.04
C ARG A 170 19.75 1.36 -2.59
N LYS A 171 18.49 1.32 -2.16
CA LYS A 171 18.07 0.97 -0.78
C LYS A 171 17.13 -0.24 -0.82
N TRP A 172 17.53 -1.28 -1.56
CA TRP A 172 16.74 -2.48 -1.81
C TRP A 172 16.17 -3.11 -0.52
N TYR A 173 16.92 -3.11 0.59
CA TYR A 173 16.47 -3.65 1.87
C TYR A 173 15.21 -2.96 2.42
N VAL A 174 15.06 -1.65 2.20
CA VAL A 174 13.86 -0.90 2.59
C VAL A 174 12.67 -1.36 1.76
N SER A 175 12.87 -1.46 0.45
CA SER A 175 11.83 -1.88 -0.49
C SER A 175 11.43 -3.35 -0.33
N CYS A 176 12.38 -4.25 -0.10
CA CYS A 176 12.09 -5.66 0.20
C CYS A 176 11.25 -5.81 1.48
N LEU A 177 11.57 -5.06 2.54
CA LEU A 177 10.74 -5.05 3.75
C LEU A 177 9.33 -4.54 3.46
N ASN A 178 9.18 -3.49 2.66
CA ASN A 178 7.86 -2.97 2.28
C ASN A 178 7.04 -3.99 1.48
N VAL A 179 7.66 -4.72 0.56
CA VAL A 179 7.01 -5.80 -0.20
C VAL A 179 6.60 -6.94 0.71
N PHE A 180 7.47 -7.34 1.65
CA PHE A 180 7.16 -8.34 2.66
C PHE A 180 5.96 -7.92 3.54
N LEU A 181 5.92 -6.67 3.97
CA LEU A 181 4.79 -6.11 4.73
C LEU A 181 3.49 -6.11 3.91
N LEU A 182 3.57 -5.79 2.62
CA LEU A 182 2.41 -5.86 1.72
C LEU A 182 1.88 -7.29 1.60
N PHE A 183 2.75 -8.28 1.39
CA PHE A 183 2.34 -9.69 1.38
C PHE A 183 1.77 -10.14 2.72
N SER A 184 2.36 -9.71 3.83
CA SER A 184 1.88 -10.03 5.18
C SER A 184 0.47 -9.46 5.43
N MET A 185 0.19 -8.25 4.94
CA MET A 185 -1.14 -7.65 4.97
C MET A 185 -2.17 -8.51 4.22
N PHE A 186 -1.87 -8.89 2.97
CA PHE A 186 -2.77 -9.75 2.18
C PHE A 186 -2.91 -11.15 2.78
N ALA A 187 -1.85 -11.74 3.33
CA ALA A 187 -1.90 -13.02 4.01
C ALA A 187 -2.84 -12.96 5.23
N MET A 188 -2.80 -11.88 6.02
CA MET A 188 -3.73 -11.68 7.13
C MET A 188 -5.18 -11.53 6.66
N MET A 189 -5.42 -10.83 5.55
CA MET A 189 -6.75 -10.74 4.93
C MET A 189 -7.28 -12.09 4.49
N PHE A 190 -6.41 -12.96 3.97
CA PHE A 190 -6.81 -14.30 3.56
C PHE A 190 -7.06 -15.23 4.75
N LEU A 191 -6.18 -15.22 5.75
CA LEU A 191 -6.25 -16.10 6.92
C LEU A 191 -7.37 -15.71 7.91
N LYS A 192 -7.63 -14.40 8.07
CA LYS A 192 -8.63 -13.86 8.99
C LYS A 192 -9.35 -12.67 8.35
N PRO A 193 -10.26 -12.88 7.38
CA PRO A 193 -10.92 -11.80 6.63
C PRO A 193 -11.56 -10.72 7.51
N GLN A 194 -12.22 -11.14 8.60
CA GLN A 194 -12.90 -10.26 9.55
C GLN A 194 -11.98 -9.16 10.13
N PHE A 195 -10.75 -9.53 10.50
CA PHE A 195 -9.77 -8.59 11.07
C PHE A 195 -8.85 -8.01 10.00
N GLY A 196 -8.55 -8.78 8.96
CA GLY A 196 -7.69 -8.39 7.86
C GLY A 196 -8.16 -7.09 7.24
N PHE A 197 -9.40 -7.01 6.78
CA PHE A 197 -9.88 -5.82 6.10
C PHE A 197 -10.16 -4.62 7.03
N VAL A 198 -10.56 -4.89 8.28
CA VAL A 198 -10.94 -3.85 9.23
C VAL A 198 -9.74 -3.18 9.89
N VAL A 199 -8.61 -3.89 10.02
CA VAL A 199 -7.47 -3.42 10.83
C VAL A 199 -6.19 -3.28 10.01
N THR A 200 -5.88 -4.25 9.16
CA THR A 200 -4.52 -4.38 8.62
C THR A 200 -4.10 -3.31 7.61
N PRO A 201 -4.95 -2.77 6.69
CA PRO A 201 -4.46 -1.84 5.68
C PRO A 201 -3.81 -0.59 6.26
N VAL A 202 -4.49 0.11 7.19
CA VAL A 202 -3.92 1.29 7.86
C VAL A 202 -2.64 0.94 8.62
N LEU A 203 -2.63 -0.17 9.37
CA LEU A 203 -1.46 -0.56 10.16
C LEU A 203 -0.24 -0.86 9.28
N PHE A 204 -0.40 -1.73 8.28
CA PHE A 204 0.70 -2.14 7.40
C PHE A 204 1.15 -0.98 6.52
N LEU A 205 0.23 -0.18 5.95
CA LEU A 205 0.62 1.02 5.21
C LEU A 205 1.28 2.06 6.10
N GLY A 206 0.89 2.18 7.37
CA GLY A 206 1.56 3.04 8.34
C GLY A 206 3.02 2.63 8.56
N ILE A 207 3.26 1.33 8.74
CA ILE A 207 4.63 0.78 8.88
C ILE A 207 5.42 0.96 7.58
N ILE A 208 4.82 0.66 6.42
CA ILE A 208 5.44 0.88 5.11
C ILE A 208 5.80 2.35 4.93
N TYR A 209 4.90 3.28 5.27
CA TYR A 209 5.14 4.70 5.19
C TYR A 209 6.34 5.13 6.06
N LEU A 210 6.38 4.69 7.32
CA LEU A 210 7.50 4.98 8.23
C LEU A 210 8.82 4.41 7.73
N ASN A 211 8.80 3.18 7.21
CA ASN A 211 10.00 2.54 6.68
C ASN A 211 10.50 3.23 5.40
N THR A 212 9.58 3.62 4.51
CA THR A 212 9.90 4.34 3.27
C THR A 212 10.44 5.75 3.55
N GLY A 213 10.09 6.35 4.69
CA GLY A 213 10.71 7.59 5.19
C GLY A 213 12.25 7.54 5.25
N LYS A 214 12.83 6.36 5.51
CA LYS A 214 14.29 6.14 5.54
C LYS A 214 14.95 6.28 4.18
N LEU A 215 14.19 6.34 3.08
CA LEU A 215 14.74 6.58 1.74
C LEU A 215 15.33 8.00 1.64
N HIS A 216 14.72 8.98 2.31
CA HIS A 216 15.14 10.38 2.29
C HIS A 216 16.00 10.82 3.48
N GLU A 217 16.10 10.02 4.54
CA GLU A 217 17.06 10.31 5.62
C GLU A 217 18.48 10.32 5.03
N LYS A 218 19.03 11.53 4.89
CA LYS A 218 20.45 11.75 4.66
C LYS A 218 21.21 10.93 5.70
N GLN A 219 22.27 10.26 5.27
CA GLN A 219 23.34 9.82 6.17
C GLN A 219 23.81 11.05 6.97
N LYS A 220 23.25 11.27 8.15
CA LYS A 220 23.75 12.21 9.17
C LYS A 220 25.01 11.64 9.85
N LYS A 221 25.85 10.93 9.10
CA LYS A 221 27.12 10.38 9.55
C LYS A 221 28.16 10.61 8.47
N ASN A 222 28.84 11.74 8.61
CA ASN A 222 30.25 11.97 8.33
C ASN A 222 30.48 13.49 8.46
N LYS A 223 30.53 13.95 9.71
CA LYS A 223 31.35 15.08 10.15
C LYS A 223 32.17 14.57 11.33
#